data_AF-A0A8S3T3K3-F1
#
_entry.id   AF-A0A8S3T3K3-F1
#
_cell.length_a   1.000
_cell.length_b   1.000
_cell.length_c   1.000
_cell.angle_alpha   90.00
_cell.angle_beta   90.00
_cell.angle_gamma   90.00
#
_symmetry.space_group_name_H-M   'P 1'
#
loop_
_entity.id
_entity.type
_entity.pdbx_description
1 polymer ?
#
loop_
_entity_poly.entity_id
_entity_poly.type
_entity_poly.pdbx_seq_one_letter_code
_entity_poly.pdbx_strand_id
1 'polypeptide(L)'
;MRILTPKNPASAVVGRAVEFGQCPEKIRFQNVPYTYGVSISKEFLPMKHSHRKRIEINGKMYCEGIFDVHVIQDQLVETGTTISNETYSPIDPKQNSIPISLAISESSNPIFVDDPGNRVIGSFNIQIPNEESGCNRNVEVKMIFLNRTKKLKPGTVSQ
;
A
#
# COMPACT_ATOMS: atom_id res chain seq x y z
N MET A 1 51.22 -15.89 -10.43
CA MET A 1 50.16 -15.68 -9.42
C MET A 1 50.82 -15.34 -8.09
N ARG A 2 50.62 -14.12 -7.56
CA ARG A 2 51.13 -13.71 -6.25
C ARG A 2 49.95 -13.67 -5.27
N ILE A 3 50.00 -14.54 -4.28
CA ILE A 3 49.05 -14.55 -3.16
C ILE A 3 49.66 -13.63 -2.09
N LEU A 4 49.01 -12.51 -1.81
CA LEU A 4 49.36 -11.63 -0.69
C LEU A 4 48.66 -12.17 0.56
N THR A 5 49.36 -12.99 1.34
CA THR A 5 48.88 -13.42 2.65
C THR A 5 49.23 -12.36 3.69
N PRO A 6 48.26 -11.75 4.40
CA PRO A 6 48.58 -10.79 5.45
C PRO A 6 49.24 -11.51 6.64
N LYS A 7 50.26 -10.88 7.21
CA LYS A 7 51.21 -11.44 8.18
C LYS A 7 50.65 -11.62 9.61
N ASN A 8 49.33 -11.59 9.79
CA ASN A 8 48.70 -11.84 11.09
C ASN A 8 47.20 -12.20 10.94
N PRO A 9 46.80 -13.47 11.03
CA PRO A 9 45.41 -13.90 10.76
C PRO A 9 44.40 -13.50 11.84
N ALA A 10 44.84 -13.07 13.02
CA ALA A 10 43.96 -12.72 14.14
C ALA A 10 43.37 -11.30 14.08
N SER A 11 43.84 -10.43 13.17
CA SER A 11 43.27 -9.07 12.98
C SER A 11 42.24 -9.01 11.84
N ALA A 12 42.13 -10.07 11.02
CA ALA A 12 41.16 -10.14 9.93
C ALA A 12 39.71 -10.32 10.40
N VAL A 13 39.48 -10.62 11.69
CA VAL A 13 38.15 -10.81 12.28
C VAL A 13 37.63 -9.54 12.97
N VAL A 14 38.47 -8.53 13.20
CA VAL A 14 38.10 -7.32 13.96
C VAL A 14 38.39 -6.05 13.16
N GLY A 15 37.93 -6.05 11.91
CA GLY A 15 37.86 -4.86 11.04
C GLY A 15 36.58 -4.79 10.21
N ARG A 16 35.63 -5.71 10.41
CA ARG A 16 34.31 -5.72 9.75
C ARG A 16 33.15 -5.72 10.76
N ALA A 17 33.37 -5.04 11.88
CA ALA A 17 32.35 -4.72 12.87
C ALA A 17 32.24 -3.19 13.11
N VAL A 18 32.93 -2.36 12.31
CA VAL A 18 32.93 -0.88 12.43
C VAL A 18 32.79 -0.24 11.04
N GLU A 19 31.89 -0.78 10.21
CA GLU A 19 31.29 -0.02 9.09
C GLU A 19 29.77 -0.17 9.09
N PHE A 20 29.16 -0.37 10.27
CA PHE A 20 27.75 -0.04 10.50
C PHE A 20 27.60 1.42 10.93
N GLY A 21 28.46 2.28 10.38
CA GLY A 21 28.27 3.72 10.39
C GLY A 21 27.07 4.02 9.50
N GLN A 22 25.94 4.28 10.15
CA GLN A 22 24.90 5.22 9.73
C GLN A 22 25.04 5.70 8.27
N CYS A 23 24.43 4.97 7.34
CA CYS A 23 23.88 5.61 6.15
C CYS A 23 22.39 5.83 6.43
N PRO A 24 21.99 6.96 7.06
CA PRO A 24 20.58 7.26 7.28
C PRO A 24 19.81 7.53 5.98
N GLU A 25 20.49 7.62 4.83
CA GLU A 25 19.89 8.02 3.54
C GLU A 25 20.36 7.16 2.35
N LYS A 26 20.47 5.84 2.51
CA LYS A 26 20.45 5.00 1.29
C LYS A 26 19.00 4.88 0.86
N ILE A 27 18.61 5.71 -0.10
CA ILE A 27 17.42 5.52 -0.93
C ILE A 27 17.42 4.05 -1.37
N ARG A 28 16.44 3.30 -0.89
CA ARG A 28 16.29 1.88 -1.20
C ARG A 28 15.08 1.73 -2.09
N PHE A 29 15.29 1.14 -3.25
CA PHE A 29 14.19 0.72 -4.09
C PHE A 29 13.77 -0.71 -3.71
N GLN A 30 12.48 -0.99 -3.78
CA GLN A 30 11.94 -2.35 -3.62
C GLN A 30 10.89 -2.64 -4.68
N ASN A 31 10.83 -3.88 -5.14
CA ASN A 31 9.73 -4.36 -5.98
C ASN A 31 8.55 -4.71 -5.08
N VAL A 32 7.36 -4.22 -5.44
CA VAL A 32 6.15 -4.59 -4.72
C VAL A 32 5.62 -5.95 -5.22
N PRO A 33 5.36 -6.91 -4.32
CA PRO A 33 5.00 -8.29 -4.72
C PRO A 33 3.55 -8.46 -5.18
N TYR A 34 2.71 -7.42 -5.03
CA TYR A 34 1.30 -7.42 -5.40
C TYR A 34 0.93 -6.05 -5.95
N THR A 35 -0.19 -5.99 -6.66
CA THR A 35 -0.88 -4.73 -6.97
C THR A 35 -1.65 -4.29 -5.72
N TYR A 36 -1.46 -3.05 -5.30
CA TYR A 36 -2.10 -2.44 -4.13
C TYR A 36 -3.11 -1.40 -4.58
N GLY A 37 -4.22 -1.34 -3.85
CA GLY A 37 -5.28 -0.39 -4.14
C GLY A 37 -6.32 -0.35 -3.04
N VAL A 38 -7.43 0.34 -3.30
CA VAL A 38 -8.55 0.41 -2.37
C VAL A 38 -9.87 0.04 -3.05
N SER A 39 -10.79 -0.49 -2.26
CA SER A 39 -12.17 -0.73 -2.69
C SER A 39 -12.94 0.57 -2.68
N ILE A 40 -13.57 0.91 -3.80
CA ILE A 40 -14.41 2.11 -3.91
C ILE A 40 -15.75 1.79 -4.59
N SER A 41 -16.65 2.76 -4.49
CA SER A 41 -17.86 2.81 -5.30
C SER A 41 -17.81 4.04 -6.22
N LYS A 42 -17.94 3.82 -7.52
CA LYS A 42 -17.99 4.88 -8.55
C LYS A 42 -19.34 4.88 -9.24
N GLU A 43 -19.66 5.96 -9.96
CA GLU A 43 -20.90 6.02 -10.75
C GLU A 43 -21.01 4.82 -11.70
N PHE A 44 -22.21 4.24 -11.78
CA PHE A 44 -22.45 3.04 -12.56
C PHE A 44 -22.42 3.36 -14.06
N LEU A 45 -21.50 2.74 -14.79
CA LEU A 45 -21.40 2.84 -16.24
C LEU A 45 -21.89 1.52 -16.86
N PRO A 46 -23.07 1.48 -17.54
CA PRO A 46 -23.65 0.24 -18.04
C PRO A 46 -22.75 -0.56 -18.98
N MET A 47 -21.86 0.11 -19.73
CA MET A 47 -20.95 -0.54 -20.66
C MET A 47 -19.70 -1.14 -20.00
N LYS A 48 -19.37 -0.72 -18.77
CA LYS A 48 -18.12 -1.08 -18.08
C LYS A 48 -18.37 -1.91 -16.81
N HIS A 49 -19.46 -1.64 -16.10
CA HIS A 49 -19.72 -2.19 -14.78
C HIS A 49 -20.74 -3.33 -14.85
N SER A 50 -20.49 -4.39 -14.10
CA SER A 50 -21.42 -5.51 -14.00
C SER A 50 -22.72 -5.08 -13.32
N HIS A 51 -23.86 -5.34 -13.96
CA HIS A 51 -25.18 -5.03 -13.41
C HIS A 51 -25.44 -5.65 -12.02
N ARG A 52 -24.75 -6.75 -11.69
CA ARG A 52 -24.88 -7.42 -10.38
C ARG A 52 -24.30 -6.60 -9.22
N LYS A 53 -23.37 -5.68 -9.51
CA LYS A 53 -22.71 -4.80 -8.53
C LYS A 53 -23.31 -3.40 -8.50
N ARG A 54 -24.47 -3.22 -9.12
CA ARG A 54 -25.17 -1.94 -9.18
C ARG A 54 -25.95 -1.70 -7.90
N ILE A 55 -25.70 -0.57 -7.27
CA ILE A 55 -26.45 -0.07 -6.12
C ILE A 55 -27.05 1.30 -6.45
N GLU A 56 -28.17 1.65 -5.83
CA GLU A 56 -28.79 2.97 -5.96
C GLU A 56 -28.60 3.75 -4.65
N ILE A 57 -28.06 4.96 -4.75
CA ILE A 57 -27.87 5.87 -3.62
C ILE A 57 -28.43 7.23 -4.03
N ASN A 58 -29.42 7.74 -3.30
CA ASN A 58 -30.06 9.04 -3.56
C ASN A 58 -30.52 9.23 -5.02
N GLY A 59 -31.11 8.19 -5.63
CA GLY A 59 -31.59 8.22 -7.01
C GLY A 59 -30.50 8.17 -8.09
N LYS A 60 -29.23 7.97 -7.71
CA LYS A 60 -28.11 7.77 -8.63
C LYS A 60 -27.58 6.34 -8.52
N MET A 61 -27.16 5.79 -9.65
CA MET A 61 -26.64 4.43 -9.74
C MET A 61 -25.12 4.44 -9.54
N TYR A 62 -24.63 3.58 -8.66
CA TYR A 62 -23.21 3.35 -8.40
C TYR A 62 -22.86 1.88 -8.61
N CYS A 63 -21.60 1.61 -8.90
CA CYS A 63 -21.01 0.29 -8.92
C CYS A 63 -20.10 0.14 -7.70
N GLU A 64 -20.37 -0.87 -6.87
CA GLU A 64 -19.59 -1.13 -5.66
C GLU A 64 -18.48 -2.16 -5.88
N GLY A 65 -17.46 -2.07 -5.02
CA GLY A 65 -16.36 -3.05 -4.99
C GLY A 65 -15.41 -2.93 -6.16
N ILE A 66 -15.28 -1.74 -6.76
CA ILE A 66 -14.27 -1.47 -7.79
C ILE A 66 -12.89 -1.44 -7.12
N PHE A 67 -11.91 -2.11 -7.75
CA PHE A 67 -10.52 -2.04 -7.34
C PHE A 67 -9.86 -0.78 -7.94
N ASP A 68 -9.61 0.22 -7.12
CA ASP A 68 -8.88 1.42 -7.52
C ASP A 68 -7.38 1.18 -7.30
N VAL A 69 -6.61 1.09 -8.39
CA VAL A 69 -5.18 0.72 -8.33
C VAL A 69 -4.33 1.93 -7.96
N HIS A 70 -3.49 1.77 -6.93
CA HIS A 70 -2.53 2.78 -6.48
C HIS A 70 -1.10 2.45 -6.87
N VAL A 71 -0.72 1.17 -6.78
CA VAL A 71 0.62 0.67 -7.09
C VAL A 71 0.49 -0.68 -7.78
N ILE A 72 1.20 -0.89 -8.88
CA ILE A 72 1.12 -2.12 -9.67
C ILE A 72 2.20 -3.11 -9.20
N GLN A 73 1.91 -4.40 -9.21
CA GLN A 73 2.90 -5.45 -8.96
C GLN A 73 4.17 -5.25 -9.81
N ASP A 74 5.32 -5.61 -9.25
CA ASP A 74 6.66 -5.51 -9.86
C ASP A 74 7.12 -4.08 -10.17
N GLN A 75 6.33 -3.06 -9.82
CA GLN A 75 6.75 -1.67 -9.85
C GLN A 75 7.88 -1.45 -8.84
N LEU A 76 8.95 -0.80 -9.31
CA LEU A 76 10.08 -0.40 -8.49
C LEU A 76 9.68 0.87 -7.71
N VAL A 77 9.54 0.76 -6.39
CA VAL A 77 9.13 1.88 -5.53
C VAL A 77 10.27 2.33 -4.62
N GLU A 78 10.37 3.64 -4.42
CA GLU A 78 11.32 4.22 -3.49
C GLU A 78 10.82 4.08 -2.05
N THR A 79 11.65 3.55 -1.18
CA THR A 79 11.28 3.29 0.20
C THR A 79 11.20 4.59 1.00
N GLY A 80 10.10 4.79 1.72
CA GLY A 80 9.85 5.98 2.52
C GLY A 80 9.22 7.14 1.77
N THR A 81 9.03 7.01 0.45
CA THR A 81 8.37 8.02 -0.39
C THR A 81 6.89 7.70 -0.56
N THR A 82 6.07 8.73 -0.77
CA THR A 82 4.65 8.57 -1.14
C THR A 82 4.57 8.10 -2.58
N ILE A 83 4.03 6.90 -2.79
CA ILE A 83 3.98 6.26 -4.11
C ILE A 83 2.68 6.59 -4.85
N SER A 84 1.58 6.71 -4.10
CA SER A 84 0.27 7.08 -4.62
C SER A 84 -0.33 8.18 -3.76
N ASN A 85 -1.03 9.11 -4.38
CA ASN A 85 -1.76 10.15 -3.68
C ASN A 85 -3.15 10.34 -4.31
N GLU A 86 -4.11 9.55 -3.86
CA GLU A 86 -5.48 9.58 -4.39
C GLU A 86 -6.42 10.27 -3.41
N THR A 87 -7.49 10.85 -3.94
CA THR A 87 -8.50 11.58 -3.15
C THR A 87 -9.87 10.94 -3.30
N TYR A 88 -10.53 10.72 -2.17
CA TYR A 88 -11.87 10.14 -2.10
C TYR A 88 -12.85 11.11 -1.45
N SER A 89 -14.07 11.15 -1.99
CA SER A 89 -15.13 12.02 -1.49
C SER A 89 -16.35 11.16 -1.12
N PRO A 90 -17.18 11.61 -0.17
CA PRO A 90 -18.39 10.88 0.17
C PRO A 90 -19.37 10.91 -1.00
N ILE A 91 -20.05 9.79 -1.17
CA ILE A 91 -21.07 9.57 -2.20
C ILE A 91 -22.37 10.30 -1.82
N ASP A 92 -22.66 10.37 -0.53
CA ASP A 92 -23.83 11.04 0.03
C ASP A 92 -23.39 12.27 0.86
N PRO A 93 -23.99 13.45 0.66
CA PRO A 93 -23.80 14.62 1.53
C PRO A 93 -23.99 14.33 3.03
N LYS A 94 -24.85 13.38 3.39
CA LYS A 94 -25.15 12.97 4.78
C LYS A 94 -24.22 11.89 5.32
N GLN A 95 -23.26 11.39 4.53
CA GLN A 95 -22.26 10.45 5.05
C GLN A 95 -21.39 11.16 6.09
N ASN A 96 -21.34 10.60 7.30
CA ASN A 96 -20.49 11.08 8.39
C ASN A 96 -19.19 10.28 8.53
N SER A 97 -19.00 9.25 7.69
CA SER A 97 -17.79 8.47 7.62
C SER A 97 -17.56 7.86 6.24
N ILE A 98 -16.30 7.69 5.84
CA ILE A 98 -15.88 7.06 4.59
C ILE A 98 -15.11 5.77 4.91
N PRO A 99 -15.64 4.59 4.54
CA PRO A 99 -14.88 3.35 4.62
C PRO A 99 -13.88 3.26 3.47
N ILE A 100 -12.60 3.16 3.82
CA ILE A 100 -11.50 2.89 2.89
C ILE A 100 -10.99 1.47 3.15
N SER A 101 -11.26 0.54 2.23
CA SER A 101 -10.80 -0.84 2.36
C SER A 101 -9.57 -1.08 1.50
N LEU A 102 -8.44 -1.37 2.13
CA LEU A 102 -7.17 -1.67 1.47
C LEU A 102 -7.23 -3.07 0.87
N ALA A 103 -6.97 -3.18 -0.43
CA ALA A 103 -6.99 -4.42 -1.19
C ALA A 103 -5.65 -4.69 -1.87
N ILE A 104 -5.36 -5.97 -2.10
CA ILE A 104 -4.25 -6.41 -2.94
C ILE A 104 -4.71 -7.40 -3.99
N SER A 105 -3.95 -7.49 -5.07
CA SER A 105 -4.21 -8.33 -6.24
C SER A 105 -2.92 -8.98 -6.73
N GLU A 106 -3.00 -10.25 -7.15
CA GLU A 106 -1.93 -10.94 -7.90
C GLU A 106 -1.93 -10.58 -9.40
N SER A 107 -2.98 -9.92 -9.89
CA SER A 107 -3.06 -9.35 -11.23
C SER A 107 -2.55 -7.91 -11.26
N SER A 108 -1.95 -7.50 -12.37
CA SER A 108 -1.57 -6.11 -12.64
C SER A 108 -2.75 -5.21 -13.03
N ASN A 109 -3.90 -5.80 -13.40
CA ASN A 109 -5.09 -5.05 -13.81
C ASN A 109 -6.37 -5.63 -13.17
N PRO A 110 -6.52 -5.54 -11.83
CA PRO A 110 -7.75 -5.94 -11.14
C PRO A 110 -8.91 -5.00 -11.48
N ILE A 111 -10.12 -5.54 -11.60
CA ILE A 111 -11.34 -4.75 -11.87
C ILE A 111 -12.19 -4.64 -10.60
N PHE A 112 -12.48 -5.77 -9.95
CA PHE A 112 -13.26 -5.83 -8.72
C PHE A 112 -12.48 -6.47 -7.57
N VAL A 113 -12.75 -6.03 -6.34
CA VAL A 113 -12.03 -6.51 -5.15
C VAL A 113 -12.36 -7.94 -4.75
N ASP A 114 -13.45 -8.51 -5.28
CA ASP A 114 -13.91 -9.89 -5.10
C ASP A 114 -13.60 -10.80 -6.30
N ASP A 115 -12.92 -10.28 -7.33
CA ASP A 115 -12.41 -11.12 -8.41
C ASP A 115 -11.38 -12.15 -7.87
N PRO A 116 -11.26 -13.34 -8.48
CA PRO A 116 -10.27 -14.33 -8.08
C PRO A 116 -8.84 -13.77 -8.07
N GLY A 117 -8.11 -14.02 -6.99
CA GLY A 117 -6.74 -13.50 -6.79
C GLY A 117 -6.67 -12.13 -6.10
N ASN A 118 -7.83 -11.51 -5.83
CA ASN A 118 -7.92 -10.26 -5.09
C ASN A 118 -8.34 -10.52 -3.65
N ARG A 119 -7.84 -9.71 -2.71
CA ARG A 119 -8.23 -9.77 -1.30
C ARG A 119 -8.18 -8.42 -0.63
N VAL A 120 -9.15 -8.16 0.24
CA VAL A 120 -9.10 -7.04 1.19
C VAL A 120 -8.19 -7.44 2.35
N ILE A 121 -7.18 -6.62 2.64
CA ILE A 121 -6.18 -6.85 3.70
C ILE A 121 -6.37 -5.94 4.91
N GLY A 122 -7.25 -4.94 4.82
CA GLY A 122 -7.57 -4.05 5.92
C GLY A 122 -8.71 -3.10 5.56
N SER A 123 -9.31 -2.48 6.57
CA SER A 123 -10.31 -1.45 6.38
C SER A 123 -10.15 -0.36 7.42
N PHE A 124 -10.32 0.89 6.98
CA PHE A 124 -10.22 2.10 7.78
C PHE A 124 -11.54 2.84 7.64
N ASN A 125 -12.16 3.25 8.73
CA ASN A 125 -13.36 4.07 8.68
C ASN A 125 -13.03 5.50 9.12
N ILE A 126 -12.94 6.41 8.15
CA ILE A 126 -12.51 7.79 8.37
C ILE A 126 -13.74 8.63 8.68
N GLN A 127 -13.80 9.19 9.89
CA GLN A 127 -14.89 10.09 10.29
C GLN A 127 -14.75 11.44 9.59
N ILE A 128 -15.83 11.94 9.01
CA ILE A 128 -15.90 13.22 8.31
C ILE A 128 -17.03 14.10 8.90
N PRO A 129 -16.87 14.60 10.14
CA PRO A 129 -17.91 15.32 10.86
C PRO A 129 -18.04 16.75 10.32
N ASN A 130 -18.83 16.94 9.27
CA ASN A 130 -19.43 18.21 8.85
C ASN A 130 -20.32 17.94 7.63
N GLU A 131 -21.63 18.20 7.69
CA GLU A 131 -22.53 18.00 6.55
C GLU A 131 -22.64 19.26 5.67
N GLU A 132 -22.21 20.42 6.15
CA GLU A 132 -22.36 21.72 5.47
C GLU A 132 -21.58 21.77 4.14
N SER A 133 -20.47 21.04 4.04
CA SER A 133 -19.65 20.94 2.83
C SER A 133 -20.14 19.88 1.82
N GLY A 134 -21.25 19.18 2.10
CA GLY A 134 -21.87 18.21 1.20
C GLY A 134 -20.90 17.14 0.68
N CYS A 135 -20.83 16.91 -0.63
CA CYS A 135 -19.88 15.95 -1.22
C CYS A 135 -18.46 16.51 -1.42
N ASN A 136 -18.19 17.79 -1.13
CA ASN A 136 -16.86 18.40 -1.34
C ASN A 136 -15.87 18.11 -0.19
N ARG A 137 -16.07 16.99 0.52
CA ARG A 137 -15.23 16.57 1.64
C ARG A 137 -14.24 15.54 1.11
N ASN A 138 -12.99 15.95 1.00
CA ASN A 138 -11.95 15.15 0.37
C ASN A 138 -11.08 14.48 1.42
N VAL A 139 -10.89 13.17 1.27
CA VAL A 139 -10.01 12.34 2.07
C VAL A 139 -8.86 11.90 1.18
N GLU A 140 -7.66 12.33 1.53
CA GLU A 140 -6.43 12.00 0.83
C GLU A 140 -5.86 10.67 1.36
N VAL A 141 -5.61 9.72 0.47
CA VAL A 141 -5.03 8.41 0.79
C VAL A 141 -3.64 8.30 0.17
N LYS A 142 -2.64 8.25 1.05
CA LYS A 142 -1.24 8.10 0.71
C LYS A 142 -0.74 6.71 1.05
N MET A 143 -0.16 6.01 0.07
CA MET A 143 0.52 4.73 0.30
C MET A 143 2.04 4.95 0.32
N ILE A 144 2.67 4.54 1.41
CA ILE A 144 4.11 4.63 1.63
C ILE A 144 4.61 3.23 1.95
N PHE A 145 5.61 2.76 1.20
CA PHE A 145 6.26 1.48 1.45
C PHE A 145 7.49 1.72 2.32
N LEU A 146 7.48 1.12 3.51
CA LEU A 146 8.60 1.21 4.45
C LEU A 146 9.56 0.03 4.28
N ASN A 147 10.81 0.22 4.72
CA ASN A 147 11.80 -0.85 4.74
C ASN A 147 11.29 -1.97 5.65
N ARG A 148 11.22 -3.21 5.14
CA ARG A 148 11.03 -4.38 5.99
C ARG A 148 12.27 -4.55 6.88
N THR A 149 12.24 -4.05 8.10
CA THR A 149 13.17 -4.52 9.13
C THR A 149 12.78 -5.96 9.42
N LYS A 150 13.61 -6.92 9.00
CA LYS A 150 13.52 -8.29 9.53
C LYS A 150 13.62 -8.15 11.05
N LYS A 151 12.56 -8.50 11.79
CA LYS A 151 12.62 -8.60 13.25
C LYS A 151 13.84 -9.44 13.61
N LEU A 152 14.79 -8.84 14.34
CA LEU A 152 15.88 -9.57 14.99
C LEU A 152 15.22 -10.65 15.85
N LYS A 153 15.58 -11.92 15.59
CA LYS A 153 15.20 -13.03 16.47
C LYS A 153 15.72 -12.70 17.88
N PRO A 154 14.95 -12.90 18.95
CA PRO A 154 15.50 -12.79 20.30
C PRO A 154 16.63 -13.82 20.42
N GLY A 155 17.84 -13.32 20.72
CA GLY A 155 18.95 -14.19 21.09
C GLY A 155 18.60 -14.90 22.38
N THR A 156 18.55 -16.24 22.32
CA THR A 156 18.61 -17.09 23.49
C THR A 156 19.91 -16.76 24.23
N VAL A 157 19.80 -16.11 25.39
CA VAL A 157 20.91 -16.11 26.34
C VAL A 157 20.82 -17.44 27.10
N SER A 158 21.72 -18.34 26.75
CA SER A 158 22.09 -19.49 27.59
C SER A 158 23.58 -19.42 27.80
N GLN A 159 24.01 -18.76 28.88
CA GLN A 159 24.68 -19.34 30.04
C GLN A 159 24.94 -18.24 31.06
#